data_AF-A0A2D7WV82-F1
#
_entry.id   AF-A0A2D7WV82-F1
#
_cell.length_a   1.000
_cell.length_b   1.000
_cell.length_c   1.000
_cell.angle_alpha   90.00
_cell.angle_beta   90.00
_cell.angle_gamma   90.00
#
_symmetry.space_group_name_H-M   'P 1'
#
loop_
_entity.id
_entity.type
_entity.pdbx_description
1 polymer ?
#
loop_
_entity_poly.entity_id
_entity_poly.type
_entity_poly.pdbx_seq_one_letter_code
_entity_poly.pdbx_strand_id
1 'polypeptide(L)'
;MASVLSEYSEGLVEGVINQRLLSEGGSLVMEPMLANTYGAEDQCSGRLATRFHHGWIYAGGQAKQKNVFACAVQFLKSLLLPTVLSFRAIRCMRGMNEIRHPLKVSLWICLLETFWSAGEAVGSVSGAPKNMEHWR
;
A
#
# COMPACT_ATOMS: atom_id res chain seq x y z
N MET A 1 -19.02 -16.92 -15.73
CA MET A 1 -18.42 -15.76 -15.02
C MET A 1 -18.91 -15.63 -13.57
N ALA A 2 -20.22 -15.74 -13.28
CA ALA A 2 -20.74 -15.62 -11.90
C ALA A 2 -20.16 -16.63 -10.88
N SER A 3 -19.76 -17.84 -11.32
CA SER A 3 -19.21 -18.87 -10.41
C SER A 3 -17.74 -18.65 -10.02
N VAL A 4 -17.00 -17.80 -10.74
CA VAL A 4 -15.58 -17.53 -10.43
C VAL A 4 -15.46 -16.49 -9.31
N LEU A 5 -16.44 -15.59 -9.23
CA LEU A 5 -16.51 -14.54 -8.22
C LEU A 5 -16.92 -15.08 -6.83
N SER A 6 -17.54 -16.27 -6.77
CA SER A 6 -17.95 -16.89 -5.50
C SER A 6 -16.86 -17.69 -4.81
N GLU A 7 -15.76 -18.04 -5.51
CA GLU A 7 -14.70 -18.91 -4.99
C GLU A 7 -13.50 -18.15 -4.42
N TYR A 8 -13.39 -16.83 -4.65
CA TYR A 8 -12.21 -16.04 -4.27
C TYR A 8 -12.57 -14.89 -3.32
N SER A 9 -12.12 -15.00 -2.07
CA SER A 9 -12.28 -13.99 -1.01
C SER A 9 -11.05 -13.08 -0.82
N GLU A 10 -9.97 -13.28 -1.58
CA GLU A 10 -8.73 -12.49 -1.49
C GLU A 10 -8.54 -11.57 -2.71
N GLY A 11 -7.86 -10.44 -2.49
CA GLY A 11 -7.82 -9.26 -3.36
C GLY A 11 -7.37 -9.45 -4.82
N LEU A 12 -7.74 -8.45 -5.63
CA LEU A 12 -7.54 -8.28 -7.09
C LEU A 12 -7.75 -9.55 -7.92
N VAL A 13 -9.04 -9.91 -8.05
CA VAL A 13 -9.60 -10.98 -8.90
C VAL A 13 -9.11 -10.93 -10.35
N GLU A 14 -8.66 -9.78 -10.83
CA GLU A 14 -8.18 -9.54 -12.19
C GLU A 14 -7.06 -10.50 -12.60
N GLY A 15 -6.11 -10.81 -11.70
CA GLY A 15 -5.01 -11.74 -12.00
C GLY A 15 -5.50 -13.17 -12.31
N VAL A 16 -6.45 -13.65 -11.52
CA VAL A 16 -7.03 -15.00 -11.66
C VAL A 16 -7.89 -15.11 -12.92
N ILE A 17 -8.71 -14.09 -13.18
CA ILE A 17 -9.54 -14.03 -14.40
C ILE A 17 -8.66 -13.99 -15.65
N ASN A 18 -7.62 -13.15 -15.64
CA ASN A 18 -6.70 -13.01 -16.77
C ASN A 18 -5.99 -14.32 -17.09
N GLN A 19 -5.48 -15.01 -16.07
CA GLN A 19 -4.78 -16.28 -16.26
C GLN A 19 -5.71 -17.37 -16.81
N ARG A 20 -6.96 -17.40 -16.34
CA ARG A 20 -7.97 -18.35 -16.82
C ARG A 20 -8.38 -18.07 -18.27
N LEU A 21 -8.64 -16.80 -18.61
CA LEU A 21 -8.97 -16.38 -19.98
C LEU A 21 -7.87 -16.77 -20.96
N LEU A 22 -6.60 -16.61 -20.59
CA LEU A 22 -5.48 -17.08 -21.39
C LEU A 22 -5.44 -18.60 -21.51
N SER A 23 -5.69 -19.34 -20.43
CA SER A 23 -5.70 -20.81 -20.46
C SER A 23 -6.85 -21.41 -21.29
N GLU A 24 -7.96 -20.68 -21.42
CA GLU A 24 -9.11 -21.04 -22.26
C GLU A 24 -8.93 -20.59 -23.73
N GLY A 25 -7.75 -20.10 -24.10
CA GLY A 25 -7.41 -19.67 -25.46
C GLY A 25 -7.88 -18.25 -25.80
N GLY A 26 -8.35 -17.49 -24.83
CA GLY A 26 -8.66 -16.07 -24.98
C GLY A 26 -7.41 -15.20 -25.09
N SER A 27 -7.58 -14.01 -25.68
CA SER A 27 -6.52 -13.01 -25.78
C SER A 27 -6.79 -11.84 -24.84
N LEU A 28 -5.79 -11.44 -24.06
CA LEU A 28 -5.84 -10.21 -23.25
C LEU A 28 -5.34 -9.03 -24.07
N VAL A 29 -6.15 -7.98 -24.19
CA VAL A 29 -5.75 -6.71 -24.80
C VAL A 29 -5.61 -5.70 -23.67
N MET A 30 -4.40 -5.19 -23.48
CA MET A 30 -4.10 -4.12 -22.54
C MET A 30 -3.94 -2.82 -23.33
N GLU A 31 -4.80 -1.83 -23.05
CA GLU A 31 -4.70 -0.49 -23.65
C GLU A 31 -3.88 0.42 -22.72
N PRO A 32 -2.64 0.81 -23.09
CA PRO A 32 -1.73 1.53 -22.20
C PRO A 32 -2.24 2.92 -21.77
N MET A 33 -3.15 3.50 -22.55
CA MET A 33 -3.76 4.81 -22.26
C MET A 33 -5.10 4.71 -21.51
N LEU A 34 -5.55 3.49 -21.19
CA LEU A 34 -6.78 3.28 -20.44
C LEU A 34 -6.55 3.59 -18.95
N ALA A 35 -7.03 4.74 -18.50
CA ALA A 35 -7.10 5.05 -17.08
C ALA A 35 -8.40 4.46 -16.51
N ASN A 36 -8.30 3.43 -15.69
CA ASN A 36 -9.42 2.98 -14.89
C ASN A 36 -9.42 3.77 -13.57
N THR A 37 -10.42 4.62 -13.37
CA THR A 37 -10.61 5.28 -12.08
C THR A 37 -11.32 4.28 -11.18
N TYR A 38 -10.61 3.74 -10.19
CA TYR A 38 -11.21 2.88 -9.17
C TYR A 38 -12.25 3.71 -8.40
N GLY A 39 -13.52 3.59 -8.81
CA GLY A 39 -14.63 4.44 -8.36
C GLY A 39 -15.38 3.91 -7.13
N ALA A 40 -14.92 2.80 -6.55
CA ALA A 40 -15.46 2.37 -5.26
C ALA A 40 -15.00 3.35 -4.18
N GLU A 41 -15.92 3.81 -3.34
CA GLU A 41 -15.57 4.41 -2.04
C GLU A 41 -14.74 3.37 -1.27
N ASP A 42 -13.42 3.48 -1.36
CA ASP A 42 -12.55 2.66 -0.54
C ASP A 42 -12.64 3.19 0.88
N GLN A 43 -13.55 2.57 1.66
CA GLN A 43 -13.79 2.87 3.07
C GLN A 43 -12.50 2.72 3.91
N CYS A 44 -11.46 2.08 3.37
CA CYS A 44 -10.18 1.84 4.00
C CYS A 44 -9.05 2.79 3.49
N SER A 45 -9.18 3.42 2.32
CA SER A 45 -8.14 4.24 1.65
C SER A 45 -7.63 5.44 2.47
N GLY A 46 -8.36 5.88 3.49
CA GLY A 46 -7.96 6.94 4.42
C GLY A 46 -7.65 6.49 5.85
N ARG A 47 -7.75 5.20 6.18
CA ARG A 47 -7.59 4.74 7.56
C ARG A 47 -6.12 4.62 7.94
N LEU A 48 -5.78 5.11 9.13
CA LEU A 48 -4.45 4.96 9.71
C LEU A 48 -4.07 3.47 9.87
N ALA A 49 -5.04 2.63 10.24
CA ALA A 49 -4.86 1.18 10.29
C ALA A 49 -4.42 0.64 8.92
N THR A 50 -5.14 0.95 7.85
CA THR A 50 -4.78 0.49 6.50
C THR A 50 -3.37 0.94 6.10
N ARG A 51 -2.96 2.17 6.42
CA ARG A 51 -1.58 2.64 6.20
C ARG A 51 -0.53 1.82 6.94
N PHE A 52 -0.79 1.51 8.21
CA PHE A 52 0.10 0.66 9.01
C PHE A 52 0.22 -0.74 8.41
N HIS A 53 -0.90 -1.36 8.06
CA HIS A 53 -0.89 -2.72 7.54
C HIS A 53 -0.18 -2.80 6.18
N HIS A 54 -0.37 -1.81 5.31
CA HIS A 54 0.39 -1.71 4.06
C HIS A 54 1.90 -1.61 4.31
N GLY A 55 2.34 -0.72 5.21
CA GLY A 55 3.76 -0.60 5.57
C GLY A 55 4.32 -1.93 6.10
N TRP A 56 3.54 -2.63 6.92
CA TRP A 56 3.90 -3.96 7.45
C TRP A 56 4.06 -4.98 6.31
N ILE A 57 3.05 -5.14 5.46
CA ILE A 57 3.08 -6.10 4.35
C ILE A 57 4.26 -5.80 3.41
N TYR A 58 4.49 -4.52 3.09
CA TYR A 58 5.58 -4.08 2.24
C TYR A 58 6.96 -4.44 2.81
N ALA A 59 7.27 -3.99 4.02
CA ALA A 59 8.58 -4.27 4.63
C ALA A 59 8.75 -5.75 4.97
N GLY A 60 7.68 -6.42 5.39
CA GLY A 60 7.67 -7.84 5.71
C GLY A 60 7.86 -8.73 4.48
N GLY A 61 7.33 -8.34 3.32
CA GLY A 61 7.61 -9.00 2.04
C GLY A 61 9.08 -8.86 1.64
N GLN A 62 9.65 -7.67 1.82
CA GLN A 62 11.08 -7.39 1.56
C GLN A 62 12.00 -8.14 2.53
N ALA A 63 11.61 -8.30 3.79
CA ALA A 63 12.38 -9.01 4.80
C ALA A 63 12.63 -10.48 4.45
N LYS A 64 11.73 -11.13 3.70
CA LYS A 64 11.89 -12.53 3.25
C LYS A 64 13.12 -12.75 2.35
N GLN A 65 13.57 -11.71 1.66
CA GLN A 65 14.69 -11.77 0.71
C GLN A 65 15.97 -11.13 1.26
N LYS A 66 15.92 -10.55 2.47
CA LYS A 66 17.02 -9.78 3.07
C LYS A 66 17.67 -10.56 4.20
N ASN A 67 18.96 -10.30 4.43
CA ASN A 67 19.66 -10.81 5.60
C ASN A 67 19.33 -9.96 6.85
N VAL A 68 19.66 -10.49 8.04
CA VAL A 68 19.35 -9.85 9.33
C VAL A 68 19.90 -8.43 9.43
N PHE A 69 21.10 -8.18 8.90
CA PHE A 69 21.70 -6.85 8.88
C PHE A 69 20.89 -5.86 8.02
N ALA A 70 20.47 -6.28 6.83
CA ALA A 70 19.63 -5.45 5.96
C ALA A 70 18.24 -5.18 6.56
N CYS A 71 17.69 -6.12 7.34
CA CYS A 71 16.46 -5.90 8.11
C CYS A 71 16.66 -4.88 9.23
N ALA A 72 17.79 -4.94 9.97
CA ALA A 72 18.12 -3.96 10.99
C ALA A 72 18.30 -2.55 10.41
N VAL A 73 18.97 -2.43 9.25
CA VAL A 73 19.09 -1.16 8.53
C VAL A 73 17.72 -0.65 8.08
N GLN A 74 16.84 -1.51 7.57
CA GLN A 74 15.48 -1.11 7.19
C GLN A 74 14.69 -0.62 8.41
N PHE A 75 14.78 -1.31 9.54
CA PHE A 75 14.16 -0.87 10.79
C PHE A 75 14.66 0.51 11.20
N LEU A 76 15.97 0.76 11.21
CA LEU A 76 16.52 2.09 11.51
C LEU A 76 16.04 3.16 10.54
N LYS A 77 15.93 2.84 9.24
CA LYS A 77 15.35 3.74 8.24
C LYS A 77 13.88 4.04 8.53
N SER A 78 13.10 3.05 8.96
CA SER A 78 11.68 3.22 9.31
C SER A 78 11.45 4.21 10.45
N LEU A 79 12.42 4.39 11.36
CA LEU A 79 12.33 5.40 12.41
C LEU A 79 12.52 6.83 11.89
N LEU A 80 13.29 7.01 10.80
CA LEU A 80 13.56 8.31 10.18
C LEU A 80 12.56 8.67 9.06
N LEU A 81 11.96 7.64 8.46
CA LEU A 81 10.97 7.75 7.38
C LEU A 81 9.82 8.74 7.69
N PRO A 82 9.19 8.78 8.88
CA PRO A 82 8.04 9.66 9.07
C PRO A 82 8.44 11.13 8.98
N THR A 83 9.62 11.50 9.50
CA THR A 83 10.12 12.87 9.41
C THR A 83 10.46 13.25 7.97
N VAL A 84 11.20 12.39 7.26
CA VAL A 84 11.65 12.66 5.89
C VAL A 84 10.49 12.74 4.92
N LEU A 85 9.57 11.78 4.97
CA LEU A 85 8.41 11.74 4.07
C LEU A 85 7.42 12.86 4.36
N SER A 86 7.15 13.16 5.64
CA SER A 86 6.27 14.28 6.00
C SER A 86 6.84 15.61 5.51
N PHE A 87 8.15 15.85 5.74
CA PHE A 87 8.79 17.07 5.27
C PHE A 87 8.74 17.20 3.74
N ARG A 88 9.01 16.11 3.01
CA ARG A 88 8.95 16.09 1.55
C ARG A 88 7.53 16.41 1.06
N ALA A 89 6.51 15.77 1.62
CA ALA A 89 5.12 15.98 1.25
C ALA A 89 4.64 17.41 1.57
N ILE A 90 4.97 17.93 2.77
CA ILE A 90 4.65 19.31 3.16
C ILE A 90 5.36 20.33 2.27
N ARG A 91 6.62 20.07 1.88
CA ARG A 91 7.35 20.92 0.93
C ARG A 91 6.69 20.92 -0.44
N CYS A 92 6.23 19.78 -0.95
CA CYS A 92 5.47 19.72 -2.21
C CYS A 92 4.14 20.46 -2.12
N MET A 93 3.42 20.32 -0.99
CA MET A 93 2.17 21.01 -0.74
C MET A 93 2.29 22.54 -0.81
N ARG A 94 3.42 23.12 -0.39
CA ARG A 94 3.61 24.59 -0.40
C ARG A 94 3.42 25.24 -1.77
N GLY A 95 3.54 24.49 -2.87
CA GLY A 95 3.33 24.99 -4.23
C GLY A 95 1.91 24.80 -4.77
N MET A 96 1.00 24.23 -3.99
CA MET A 96 -0.35 23.85 -4.43
C MET A 96 -1.38 24.90 -3.98
N ASN A 97 -2.07 25.52 -4.93
CA ASN A 97 -3.07 26.57 -4.66
C ASN A 97 -4.44 26.01 -4.23
N GLU A 98 -4.66 24.71 -4.44
CA GLU A 98 -5.92 24.01 -4.20
C GLU A 98 -6.14 23.69 -2.71
N ILE A 99 -5.10 23.80 -1.90
CA ILE A 99 -5.10 23.37 -0.50
C ILE A 99 -5.66 24.47 0.42
N ARG A 100 -6.94 24.32 0.77
CA ARG A 100 -7.68 25.29 1.60
C ARG A 100 -7.24 25.32 3.08
N HIS A 101 -6.68 24.21 3.59
CA HIS A 101 -6.33 24.06 5.01
C HIS A 101 -4.95 23.44 5.21
N PRO A 102 -3.85 24.16 4.93
CA PRO A 102 -2.50 23.60 4.90
C PRO A 102 -2.05 23.01 6.24
N LEU A 103 -2.45 23.60 7.38
CA LEU A 103 -2.11 23.06 8.70
C LEU A 103 -2.78 21.71 8.97
N LYS A 104 -4.08 21.59 8.66
CA LYS A 104 -4.83 20.33 8.83
C LYS A 104 -4.26 19.24 7.93
N VAL A 105 -3.96 19.58 6.68
CA VAL A 105 -3.34 18.64 5.73
C VAL A 105 -1.94 18.24 6.17
N SER A 106 -1.12 19.16 6.71
CA SER A 106 0.20 18.83 7.25
C SER A 106 0.12 17.84 8.41
N LEU A 107 -0.80 18.08 9.36
CA LEU A 107 -1.01 17.18 10.50
C LEU A 107 -1.46 15.79 10.02
N TRP A 108 -2.35 15.77 9.03
CA TRP A 108 -2.82 14.53 8.42
C TRP A 108 -1.70 13.76 7.72
N ILE A 109 -0.86 14.44 6.94
CA ILE A 109 0.35 13.85 6.33
C ILE A 109 1.24 13.23 7.41
N CYS A 110 1.54 13.97 8.48
CA CYS A 110 2.37 13.45 9.57
C CYS A 110 1.80 12.15 10.18
N LEU A 111 0.48 12.08 10.37
CA LEU A 111 -0.18 10.87 10.86
C LEU A 111 -0.08 9.71 9.87
N LEU A 112 -0.38 9.95 8.60
CA LEU A 112 -0.30 8.91 7.56
C LEU A 112 1.12 8.33 7.44
N GLU A 113 2.13 9.20 7.41
CA GLU A 113 3.54 8.78 7.29
C GLU A 113 4.03 8.08 8.55
N THR A 114 3.56 8.48 9.73
CA THR A 114 3.86 7.80 11.00
C THR A 114 3.32 6.39 11.02
N PHE A 115 2.05 6.20 10.65
CA PHE A 115 1.43 4.87 10.64
C PHE A 115 2.05 3.96 9.60
N TRP A 116 2.33 4.48 8.40
CA TRP A 116 3.09 3.74 7.38
C TRP A 116 4.43 3.27 7.92
N SER A 117 5.20 4.19 8.52
CA SER A 117 6.55 3.91 9.02
C SER A 117 6.54 2.92 10.19
N ALA A 118 5.54 3.01 11.08
CA ALA A 118 5.33 2.04 12.15
C ALA A 118 5.05 0.64 11.58
N GLY A 119 4.26 0.56 10.51
CA GLY A 119 4.05 -0.68 9.76
C GLY A 119 5.36 -1.24 9.23
N GLU A 120 6.16 -0.41 8.54
CA GLU A 120 7.46 -0.85 8.03
C GLU A 120 8.41 -1.36 9.12
N ALA A 121 8.42 -0.69 10.27
CA ALA A 121 9.21 -1.10 11.43
C ALA A 121 8.82 -2.51 11.88
N VAL A 122 7.51 -2.75 12.03
CA VAL A 122 6.98 -4.07 12.40
C VAL A 122 7.35 -5.10 11.34
N GLY A 123 7.10 -4.84 10.05
CA GLY A 123 7.43 -5.80 9.00
C GLY A 123 8.90 -6.12 8.86
N SER A 124 9.79 -5.16 9.16
CA SER A 124 11.23 -5.39 9.16
C SER A 124 11.68 -6.35 10.27
N VAL A 125 10.93 -6.45 11.36
CA VAL A 125 11.26 -7.29 12.53
C VAL A 125 10.48 -8.61 12.52
N SER A 126 9.16 -8.56 12.27
CA SER A 126 8.26 -9.72 12.35
C SER A 126 8.08 -10.44 11.01
N GLY A 127 8.53 -9.86 9.91
CA GLY A 127 8.27 -10.36 8.56
C GLY A 127 6.83 -10.08 8.09
N ALA A 128 6.45 -10.63 6.93
CA ALA A 128 5.11 -10.43 6.39
C ALA A 128 4.04 -11.10 7.27
N PRO A 129 2.85 -10.49 7.43
CA PRO A 129 1.72 -11.15 8.10
C PRO A 129 1.33 -12.44 7.35
N LYS A 130 0.81 -13.41 8.10
CA LYS A 130 0.45 -14.74 7.57
C LYS A 130 -0.80 -14.73 6.69
N ASN A 131 -1.66 -13.71 6.84
CA ASN A 131 -3.00 -13.67 6.24
C ASN A 131 -3.21 -12.31 5.55
N MET A 132 -3.80 -12.30 4.36
CA MET A 132 -4.13 -11.06 3.63
C MET A 132 -5.29 -10.27 4.27
N GLU A 133 -6.04 -10.85 5.21
CA GLU A 133 -7.07 -10.13 5.97
C GLU A 133 -6.52 -8.94 6.76
N HIS A 134 -5.21 -8.91 7.03
CA HIS A 134 -4.52 -7.75 7.59
C HIS A 134 -4.60 -6.49 6.71
N TRP A 135 -5.07 -6.56 5.46
CA TRP A 135 -5.28 -5.36 4.64
C TRP A 135 -6.43 -4.45 5.13
N ARG A 136 -7.37 -4.97 5.93
CA ARG A 136 -8.56 -4.25 6.41
C ARG A 136 -8.30 -3.53 7.74
#